data_AF-K9PYK0-F1
#
_entry.id   AF-K9PYK0-F1
#
_cell.length_a   1.000
_cell.length_b   1.000
_cell.length_c   1.000
_cell.angle_alpha   90.00
_cell.angle_beta   90.00
_cell.angle_gamma   90.00
#
_symmetry.space_group_name_H-M   'P 1'
#
loop_
_entity.id
_entity.type
_entity.pdbx_description
1 polymer ?
#
loop_
_entity_poly.entity_id
_entity_poly.type
_entity_poly.pdbx_seq_one_letter_code
_entity_poly.pdbx_strand_id
1 'polypeptide(L)'
;MAILDQYQFHVASDLAQLDQVLAECNRINRHDRIPPHDWMQCQMAIAEGFTNAVRHAHGDDLKDQPVGIDLTLAENQLDIRIWDHGPNNFNLDHYLNNLDMQVNEFASGGRGIIILKKIASNLDYCHDEERQQNYLLISKTLTNRLAPYFVSVEKLGDRLNDPNLVIIDCRFRLNDTEWGRTQYKKSHIPGAHYLHLDEDLSSPLQKHGGRHPLPDPEKFTATLTKLGIERGKTEIVIYDDLRFAFAARLWWLLKFYGHHNVSILNGGYDAWEKANYQCTPEPPCTIKKQPFKPQMQLELLINRDALLAAEDDQWVVLDCRDAARYRGEVEPIDPIAGCIPEAMNSPWKAVSDENGFALPFEKQQELWQEYPKEQELVLYCGSGVTACVNWLSLEITGHTNLKLYAGGWSDWCSYLPSEYK
;
A
#
# COMPACT_ATOMS: atom_id res chain seq x y z
N MET A 1 -8.19 -18.35 -8.42
CA MET A 1 -7.39 -17.11 -8.27
C MET A 1 -6.65 -16.89 -9.58
N ALA A 2 -6.45 -15.64 -10.00
CA ALA A 2 -5.63 -15.34 -11.17
C ALA A 2 -4.16 -15.65 -10.85
N ILE A 3 -3.49 -16.38 -11.74
CA ILE A 3 -2.07 -16.71 -11.62
C ILE A 3 -1.28 -15.53 -12.18
N LEU A 4 -0.38 -14.97 -11.36
CA LEU A 4 0.50 -13.87 -11.73
C LEU A 4 1.80 -14.36 -12.36
N ASP A 5 2.36 -15.46 -11.83
CA ASP A 5 3.60 -16.03 -12.32
C ASP A 5 3.74 -17.50 -11.94
N GLN A 6 4.51 -18.24 -12.75
CA GLN A 6 4.86 -19.64 -12.49
C GLN A 6 6.32 -19.89 -12.84
N TYR A 7 7.00 -20.62 -11.96
CA TYR A 7 8.39 -20.97 -12.15
C TYR A 7 8.63 -22.41 -11.75
N GLN A 8 9.29 -23.18 -12.62
CA GLN A 8 9.53 -24.61 -12.42
C GLN A 8 10.98 -24.94 -12.77
N PHE A 9 11.64 -25.72 -11.93
CA PHE A 9 13.02 -26.14 -12.15
C PHE A 9 13.34 -27.43 -11.38
N HIS A 10 14.44 -28.08 -11.74
CA HIS A 10 14.91 -29.31 -11.11
C HIS A 10 16.33 -29.11 -10.61
N VAL A 11 16.65 -29.76 -9.50
CA VAL A 11 17.98 -29.67 -8.86
C VAL A 11 18.40 -31.05 -8.40
N ALA A 12 19.70 -31.32 -8.37
CA ALA A 12 20.21 -32.58 -7.87
C ALA A 12 19.77 -32.78 -6.40
N SER A 13 19.48 -34.03 -6.02
CA SER A 13 19.06 -34.39 -4.67
C SER A 13 20.25 -34.39 -3.69
N ASP A 14 20.82 -33.21 -3.47
CA ASP A 14 21.99 -32.97 -2.63
C ASP A 14 21.81 -31.66 -1.85
N LEU A 15 22.07 -31.71 -0.54
CA LEU A 15 21.97 -30.55 0.35
C LEU A 15 22.93 -29.42 -0.04
N ALA A 16 24.04 -29.73 -0.72
CA ALA A 16 24.95 -28.72 -1.26
C ALA A 16 24.28 -27.82 -2.34
N GLN A 17 23.13 -28.22 -2.88
CA GLN A 17 22.36 -27.46 -3.87
C GLN A 17 21.38 -26.46 -3.25
N LEU A 18 21.25 -26.41 -1.92
CA LEU A 18 20.26 -25.55 -1.26
C LEU A 18 20.44 -24.06 -1.63
N ASP A 19 21.66 -23.56 -1.71
CA ASP A 19 21.92 -22.17 -2.11
C ASP A 19 21.48 -21.91 -3.56
N GLN A 20 21.66 -22.88 -4.45
CA GLN A 20 21.17 -22.81 -5.83
C GLN A 20 19.64 -22.82 -5.87
N VAL A 21 18.98 -23.68 -5.08
CA VAL A 21 17.52 -23.71 -4.95
C VAL A 21 16.99 -22.33 -4.57
N LEU A 22 17.53 -21.72 -3.51
CA LEU A 22 17.07 -20.41 -3.04
C LEU A 22 17.36 -19.30 -4.08
N ALA A 23 18.49 -19.36 -4.77
CA ALA A 23 18.82 -18.43 -5.84
C ALA A 23 17.85 -18.53 -7.04
N GLU A 24 17.46 -19.75 -7.41
CA GLU A 24 16.46 -20.01 -8.45
C GLU A 24 15.07 -19.50 -8.03
N CYS A 25 14.66 -19.75 -6.79
CA CYS A 25 13.37 -19.28 -6.26
C CYS A 25 13.26 -17.75 -6.24
N ASN A 26 14.35 -17.00 -6.07
CA ASN A 26 14.33 -15.53 -6.13
C ASN A 26 13.80 -14.99 -7.47
N ARG A 27 13.76 -15.79 -8.53
CA ARG A 27 13.18 -15.37 -9.82
C ARG A 27 11.67 -15.11 -9.73
N ILE A 28 10.93 -15.84 -8.89
CA ILE A 28 9.50 -15.57 -8.73
C ILE A 28 9.24 -14.30 -7.90
N ASN A 29 10.16 -13.91 -7.03
CA ASN A 29 10.05 -12.67 -6.27
C ASN A 29 10.79 -11.48 -6.91
N ARG A 30 10.98 -11.49 -8.23
CA ARG A 30 11.50 -10.31 -8.94
C ARG A 30 10.59 -9.10 -8.71
N HIS A 31 11.20 -7.92 -8.65
CA HIS A 31 10.54 -6.63 -8.40
C HIS A 31 9.84 -6.52 -7.04
N ASP A 32 10.20 -7.34 -6.05
CA ASP A 32 9.61 -7.29 -4.70
C ASP A 32 8.09 -7.50 -4.68
N ARG A 33 7.56 -8.38 -5.54
CA ARG A 33 6.12 -8.70 -5.58
C ARG A 33 5.62 -9.27 -4.24
N ILE A 34 6.44 -10.09 -3.58
CA ILE A 34 6.17 -10.66 -2.28
C ILE A 34 6.71 -9.73 -1.18
N PRO A 35 5.93 -9.42 -0.12
CA PRO A 35 6.41 -8.66 1.04
C PRO A 35 7.70 -9.27 1.63
N PRO A 36 8.70 -8.48 2.05
CA PRO A 36 10.00 -9.02 2.48
C PRO A 36 9.90 -10.03 3.63
N HIS A 37 9.02 -9.77 4.61
CA HIS A 37 8.78 -10.67 5.73
C HIS A 37 8.15 -12.01 5.27
N ASP A 38 7.17 -11.96 4.37
CA ASP A 38 6.57 -13.19 3.83
C ASP A 38 7.56 -13.94 2.96
N TRP A 39 8.37 -13.23 2.17
CA TRP A 39 9.39 -13.87 1.34
C TRP A 39 10.43 -14.60 2.16
N MET A 40 10.90 -14.01 3.26
CA MET A 40 11.78 -14.68 4.21
C MET A 40 11.17 -15.99 4.72
N GLN A 41 9.87 -16.00 5.06
CA GLN A 41 9.17 -17.21 5.47
C GLN A 41 9.05 -18.23 4.33
N CYS A 42 8.76 -17.79 3.10
CA CYS A 42 8.73 -18.67 1.93
C CYS A 42 10.11 -19.30 1.67
N GLN A 43 11.20 -18.55 1.80
CA GLN A 43 12.57 -19.07 1.66
C GLN A 43 12.88 -20.13 2.72
N MET A 44 12.49 -19.91 3.98
CA MET A 44 12.59 -20.93 5.03
C MET A 44 11.78 -22.18 4.66
N ALA A 45 10.57 -22.00 4.12
CA ALA A 45 9.71 -23.11 3.75
C ALA A 45 10.29 -23.95 2.60
N ILE A 46 10.84 -23.27 1.59
CA ILE A 46 11.55 -23.91 0.47
C ILE A 46 12.76 -24.69 0.98
N ALA A 47 13.56 -24.09 1.86
CA ALA A 47 14.76 -24.73 2.39
C ALA A 47 14.45 -26.00 3.20
N GLU A 48 13.46 -25.92 4.10
CA GLU A 48 13.03 -27.07 4.92
C GLU A 48 12.38 -28.15 4.06
N GLY A 49 11.54 -27.77 3.10
CA GLY A 49 10.90 -28.72 2.20
C GLY A 49 11.89 -29.44 1.28
N PHE A 50 12.87 -28.73 0.71
CA PHE A 50 13.94 -29.33 -0.09
C PHE A 50 14.80 -30.27 0.74
N THR A 51 15.19 -29.84 1.95
CA THR A 51 15.98 -30.66 2.87
C THR A 51 15.23 -31.94 3.26
N ASN A 52 13.91 -31.88 3.47
CA ASN A 52 13.08 -33.04 3.74
C ASN A 52 13.03 -34.01 2.54
N ALA A 53 12.87 -33.49 1.32
CA ALA A 53 12.89 -34.32 0.11
C ALA A 53 14.23 -35.08 0.00
N VAL A 54 15.36 -34.39 0.13
CA VAL A 54 16.69 -35.00 0.02
C VAL A 54 16.96 -36.01 1.14
N ARG A 55 16.69 -35.66 2.40
CA ARG A 55 17.05 -36.52 3.56
C ARG A 55 16.09 -37.68 3.80
N HIS A 56 14.82 -37.52 3.48
CA HIS A 56 13.77 -38.45 3.92
C HIS A 56 13.03 -39.11 2.77
N ALA A 57 12.73 -38.38 1.69
CA ALA A 57 12.00 -38.95 0.56
C ALA A 57 12.92 -39.71 -0.40
N HIS A 58 14.09 -39.16 -0.73
CA HIS A 58 15.04 -39.79 -1.65
C HIS A 58 16.02 -40.72 -0.94
N GLY A 59 16.58 -40.30 0.20
CA GLY A 59 17.56 -41.10 0.95
C GLY A 59 18.79 -41.49 0.09
N ASP A 60 19.52 -42.51 0.50
CA ASP A 60 20.74 -42.95 -0.20
C ASP A 60 20.45 -43.66 -1.54
N ASP A 61 19.26 -44.28 -1.67
CA ASP A 61 18.88 -45.12 -2.80
C ASP A 61 18.39 -44.33 -4.03
N LEU A 62 17.98 -43.07 -3.85
CA LEU A 62 17.44 -42.21 -4.92
C LEU A 62 18.24 -40.91 -5.10
N LYS A 63 19.49 -40.87 -4.64
CA LYS A 63 20.37 -39.68 -4.75
C LYS A 63 20.55 -39.15 -6.18
N ASP A 64 20.42 -40.00 -7.19
CA ASP A 64 20.58 -39.64 -8.60
C ASP A 64 19.27 -39.10 -9.21
N GLN A 65 18.13 -39.24 -8.51
CA GLN A 65 16.86 -38.64 -8.93
C GLN A 65 16.82 -37.16 -8.49
N PRO A 66 16.53 -36.22 -9.41
CA PRO A 66 16.45 -34.82 -9.07
C PRO A 66 15.19 -34.50 -8.26
N VAL A 67 15.28 -33.47 -7.41
CA VAL A 67 14.12 -32.87 -6.76
C VAL A 67 13.56 -31.80 -7.69
N GLY A 68 12.26 -31.87 -7.98
CA GLY A 68 11.55 -30.85 -8.74
C GLY A 68 10.96 -29.79 -7.83
N ILE A 69 10.95 -28.53 -8.26
CA ILE A 69 10.35 -27.43 -7.49
C ILE A 69 9.48 -26.60 -8.44
N ASP A 70 8.20 -26.48 -8.09
CA ASP A 70 7.24 -25.62 -8.78
C ASP A 70 6.76 -24.52 -7.84
N LEU A 71 6.82 -23.27 -8.31
CA LEU A 71 6.32 -22.11 -7.61
C LEU A 71 5.18 -21.50 -8.43
N THR A 72 4.04 -21.24 -7.80
CA THR A 72 2.90 -20.55 -8.42
C THR A 72 2.52 -19.34 -7.57
N LEU A 73 2.71 -18.14 -8.11
CA LEU A 73 2.34 -16.89 -7.46
C LEU A 73 0.97 -16.45 -7.97
N ALA A 74 0.04 -16.25 -7.04
CA ALA A 74 -1.24 -15.58 -7.25
C ALA A 74 -1.26 -14.26 -6.46
N GLU A 75 -2.30 -13.44 -6.64
CA GLU A 75 -2.43 -12.10 -6.03
C GLU A 75 -2.18 -12.07 -4.50
N ASN A 76 -2.58 -13.11 -3.78
CA ASN A 76 -2.48 -13.16 -2.32
C ASN A 76 -1.93 -14.50 -1.80
N GLN A 77 -1.31 -15.30 -2.65
CA GLN A 77 -0.82 -16.63 -2.26
C GLN A 77 0.39 -17.04 -3.09
N LEU A 78 1.38 -17.66 -2.43
CA LEU A 78 2.42 -18.42 -3.09
C LEU A 78 2.23 -19.91 -2.78
N ASP A 79 2.06 -20.71 -3.82
CA ASP A 79 2.11 -22.16 -3.72
C ASP A 79 3.51 -22.66 -4.10
N ILE A 80 4.10 -23.45 -3.22
CA ILE A 80 5.39 -24.11 -3.40
C ILE A 80 5.12 -25.62 -3.43
N ARG A 81 5.42 -26.28 -4.55
CA ARG A 81 5.41 -27.74 -4.65
C ARG A 81 6.83 -28.24 -4.75
N ILE A 82 7.18 -29.19 -3.90
CA ILE A 82 8.50 -29.84 -3.91
C ILE A 82 8.25 -31.31 -4.23
N TRP A 83 8.67 -31.70 -5.42
CA TRP A 83 8.45 -33.02 -6.01
C TRP A 83 9.53 -33.98 -5.59
N ASP A 84 9.12 -35.17 -5.18
CA ASP A 84 10.01 -36.23 -4.72
C ASP A 84 9.49 -37.64 -5.09
N HIS A 85 10.33 -38.63 -4.79
CA HIS A 85 10.08 -40.05 -5.01
C HIS A 85 9.90 -40.84 -3.70
N GLY A 86 9.43 -40.18 -2.64
CA GLY A 86 9.12 -40.81 -1.36
C GLY A 86 8.00 -41.85 -1.47
N PRO A 87 7.70 -42.57 -0.37
CA PRO A 87 6.71 -43.65 -0.43
C PRO A 87 5.26 -43.12 -0.49
N ASN A 88 4.45 -43.71 -1.39
CA ASN A 88 3.05 -43.31 -1.62
C ASN A 88 2.11 -43.47 -0.40
N ASN A 89 2.53 -44.22 0.62
CA ASN A 89 1.73 -44.46 1.83
C ASN A 89 2.06 -43.51 2.98
N PHE A 90 2.94 -42.52 2.77
CA PHE A 90 3.24 -41.51 3.79
C PHE A 90 2.00 -40.61 4.03
N ASN A 91 1.58 -40.52 5.29
CA ASN A 91 0.46 -39.68 5.70
C ASN A 91 0.96 -38.55 6.59
N LEU A 92 0.97 -37.33 6.04
CA LEU A 92 1.49 -36.15 6.71
C LEU A 92 0.66 -35.79 7.96
N ASP A 93 -0.67 -35.84 7.90
CA ASP A 93 -1.54 -35.53 9.03
C ASP A 93 -1.30 -36.47 10.21
N HIS A 94 -1.18 -37.76 9.93
CA HIS A 94 -0.88 -38.76 10.95
C HIS A 94 0.49 -38.49 11.59
N TYR A 95 1.50 -38.13 10.78
CA TYR A 95 2.83 -37.78 11.28
C TYR A 95 2.80 -36.53 12.17
N LEU A 96 2.13 -35.46 11.74
CA LEU A 96 2.00 -34.21 12.49
C LEU A 96 1.24 -34.40 13.81
N ASN A 97 0.17 -35.19 13.82
CA ASN A 97 -0.60 -35.47 15.04
C ASN A 97 0.22 -36.27 16.07
N ASN A 98 1.06 -37.20 15.62
CA ASN A 98 1.93 -37.96 16.52
C ASN A 98 3.08 -37.11 17.09
N LEU A 99 3.58 -36.13 16.33
CA LEU A 99 4.59 -35.17 16.79
C LEU A 99 4.07 -34.27 17.92
N ASP A 100 2.84 -33.78 17.82
CA ASP A 100 2.22 -32.95 18.86
C ASP A 100 2.02 -33.72 20.19
N MET A 101 1.94 -35.06 20.15
CA MET A 101 1.83 -35.92 21.33
C MET A 101 3.17 -36.30 21.98
N GLN A 102 4.31 -36.10 21.31
CA GLN A 102 5.64 -36.59 21.74
C GLN A 102 6.66 -35.47 21.95
N VAL A 103 6.23 -34.24 22.26
CA VAL A 103 7.13 -33.08 22.42
C VAL A 103 8.18 -33.33 23.50
N ASN A 104 9.36 -33.79 23.06
CA ASN A 104 10.59 -33.83 23.82
C ASN A 104 11.44 -32.67 23.28
N GLU A 105 11.56 -31.58 24.06
CA GLU A 105 12.16 -30.30 23.65
C GLU A 105 13.62 -30.42 23.12
N PHE A 106 14.26 -31.59 23.32
CA PHE A 106 15.65 -31.87 22.98
C PHE A 106 15.86 -32.81 21.77
N ALA A 107 14.82 -33.31 21.10
CA ALA A 107 15.00 -34.16 19.92
C ALA A 107 15.48 -33.35 18.69
N SER A 108 16.50 -33.87 17.97
CA SER A 108 17.18 -33.19 16.87
C SER A 108 16.58 -33.43 15.47
N GLY A 109 15.68 -34.40 15.31
CA GLY A 109 15.00 -34.72 14.04
C GLY A 109 13.53 -34.28 14.02
N GLY A 110 12.98 -34.02 12.83
CA GLY A 110 11.55 -33.70 12.64
C GLY A 110 11.15 -32.23 12.88
N ARG A 111 12.10 -31.32 13.14
CA ARG A 111 11.81 -29.89 13.38
C ARG A 111 11.40 -29.12 12.13
N GLY A 112 11.89 -29.53 10.96
CA GLY A 112 11.59 -28.86 9.69
C GLY A 112 10.10 -28.85 9.37
N ILE A 113 9.40 -29.97 9.55
CA ILE A 113 7.95 -30.03 9.32
C ILE A 113 7.16 -29.13 10.28
N ILE A 114 7.64 -28.95 11.52
CA ILE A 114 7.00 -28.07 12.50
C ILE A 114 7.14 -26.61 12.07
N ILE A 115 8.30 -26.23 11.52
CA ILE A 115 8.52 -24.90 10.94
C ILE A 115 7.56 -24.69 9.77
N LEU A 116 7.43 -25.67 8.87
CA LEU A 116 6.49 -25.61 7.74
C LEU A 116 5.04 -25.45 8.21
N LYS A 117 4.59 -26.22 9.21
CA LYS A 117 3.24 -26.11 9.80
C LYS A 117 2.96 -24.72 10.38
N LYS A 118 3.99 -24.01 10.89
CA LYS A 118 3.85 -22.63 11.41
C LYS A 118 3.85 -21.57 10.32
N ILE A 119 4.51 -21.82 9.19
CA ILE A 119 4.64 -20.87 8.09
C ILE A 119 3.45 -20.97 7.13
N ALA A 120 3.08 -22.19 6.76
CA ALA A 120 2.10 -22.45 5.71
C ALA A 120 0.67 -22.13 6.17
N SER A 121 -0.11 -21.53 5.28
CA SER A 121 -1.57 -21.46 5.43
C SER A 121 -2.24 -22.78 5.06
N ASN A 122 -1.61 -23.57 4.18
CA ASN A 122 -1.97 -24.94 3.91
C ASN A 122 -0.71 -25.78 3.66
N LEU A 123 -0.65 -26.99 4.22
CA LEU A 123 0.49 -27.89 4.10
C LEU A 123 -0.02 -29.32 3.86
N ASP A 124 0.23 -29.84 2.66
CA ASP A 124 -0.23 -31.17 2.25
C ASP A 124 0.90 -31.99 1.63
N TYR A 125 0.77 -33.31 1.68
CA TYR A 125 1.63 -34.22 0.92
C TYR A 125 0.75 -35.08 0.01
N CYS A 126 0.96 -34.98 -1.29
CA CYS A 126 0.06 -35.51 -2.30
C CYS A 126 0.79 -36.42 -3.28
N HIS A 127 0.04 -37.33 -3.89
CA HIS A 127 0.51 -38.14 -5.03
C HIS A 127 -0.12 -37.60 -6.32
N ASP A 128 0.70 -37.39 -7.34
CA ASP A 128 0.26 -37.04 -8.69
C ASP A 128 0.26 -38.27 -9.58
N GLU A 129 -0.93 -38.70 -10.00
CA GLU A 129 -1.11 -39.91 -10.82
C GLU A 129 -0.56 -39.74 -12.24
N GLU A 130 -0.49 -38.52 -12.79
CA GLU A 130 0.00 -38.30 -14.16
C GLU A 130 1.53 -38.37 -14.21
N ARG A 131 2.21 -37.79 -13.23
CA ARG A 131 3.67 -37.80 -13.09
C ARG A 131 4.19 -39.04 -12.37
N GLN A 132 3.32 -39.81 -11.71
CA GLN A 132 3.68 -40.95 -10.85
C GLN A 132 4.73 -40.54 -9.81
N GLN A 133 4.53 -39.36 -9.22
CA GLN A 133 5.45 -38.72 -8.27
C GLN A 133 4.69 -38.13 -7.09
N ASN A 134 5.35 -38.04 -5.95
CA ASN A 134 4.79 -37.35 -4.79
C ASN A 134 5.26 -35.90 -4.76
N TYR A 135 4.53 -35.06 -4.03
CA TYR A 135 4.99 -33.72 -3.74
C TYR A 135 4.48 -33.21 -2.39
N LEU A 136 5.33 -32.43 -1.73
CA LEU A 136 4.95 -31.58 -0.62
C LEU A 136 4.40 -30.25 -1.16
N LEU A 137 3.14 -29.95 -0.87
CA LEU A 137 2.50 -28.66 -1.14
C LEU A 137 2.59 -27.77 0.09
N ILE A 138 3.20 -26.60 -0.08
CA ILE A 138 3.25 -25.55 0.91
C ILE A 138 2.59 -24.31 0.30
N SER A 139 1.37 -23.99 0.74
CA SER A 139 0.71 -22.73 0.39
C SER A 139 0.95 -21.70 1.48
N LYS A 140 1.31 -20.47 1.09
CA LYS A 140 1.45 -19.32 1.98
C LYS A 140 0.58 -18.18 1.49
N THR A 141 -0.41 -17.79 2.29
CA THR A 141 -1.12 -16.52 2.10
C THR A 141 -0.16 -15.36 2.32
N LEU A 142 -0.09 -14.45 1.34
CA LEU A 142 0.77 -13.28 1.34
C LEU A 142 0.05 -12.08 1.97
N THR A 143 0.81 -11.25 2.67
CA THR A 143 0.32 -10.00 3.24
C THR A 143 -0.03 -9.03 2.12
N ASN A 144 -1.26 -8.52 2.12
CA ASN A 144 -1.67 -7.50 1.16
C ASN A 144 -0.92 -6.19 1.41
N ARG A 145 -0.06 -5.77 0.47
CA ARG A 145 0.75 -4.54 0.57
C ARG A 145 -0.07 -3.25 0.63
N LEU A 146 -1.32 -3.27 0.17
CA LEU A 146 -2.23 -2.13 0.29
C LEU A 146 -2.88 -2.05 1.68
N ALA A 147 -2.93 -3.14 2.44
CA ALA A 147 -3.70 -3.20 3.69
C ALA A 147 -3.28 -2.17 4.77
N PRO A 148 -2.01 -1.76 4.89
CA PRO A 148 -1.64 -0.67 5.81
C PRO A 148 -2.19 0.70 5.39
N TYR A 149 -2.45 0.90 4.10
CA TYR A 149 -2.83 2.18 3.51
C TYR A 149 -4.33 2.26 3.22
N PHE A 150 -4.98 1.12 3.02
CA PHE A 150 -6.37 1.02 2.63
C PHE A 150 -7.13 0.03 3.50
N VAL A 151 -8.32 0.45 3.97
CA VAL A 151 -9.27 -0.39 4.67
C VAL A 151 -10.46 -0.70 3.77
N SER A 152 -10.98 -1.93 3.82
CA SER A 152 -12.19 -2.28 3.08
C SER A 152 -13.44 -1.82 3.82
N VAL A 153 -14.55 -1.72 3.08
CA VAL A 153 -15.85 -1.34 3.64
C VAL A 153 -16.27 -2.31 4.76
N GLU A 154 -16.05 -3.61 4.56
CA GLU A 154 -16.42 -4.64 5.54
C GLU A 154 -15.60 -4.50 6.83
N LYS A 155 -14.29 -4.34 6.71
CA LYS A 155 -13.39 -4.16 7.85
C LYS A 155 -13.70 -2.92 8.66
N LEU A 156 -14.09 -1.81 8.00
CA LEU A 156 -14.53 -0.61 8.69
C LEU A 156 -15.89 -0.82 9.36
N GLY A 157 -16.84 -1.46 8.65
CA GLY A 157 -18.17 -1.79 9.14
C GLY A 157 -18.16 -2.60 10.43
N ASP A 158 -17.27 -3.59 10.54
CA ASP A 158 -17.13 -4.43 11.73
C ASP A 158 -16.54 -3.69 12.94
N ARG A 159 -16.02 -2.47 12.74
CA ARG A 159 -15.23 -1.72 13.72
C ARG A 159 -15.78 -0.34 14.06
N LEU A 160 -16.99 0.01 13.60
CA LEU A 160 -17.60 1.33 13.84
C LEU A 160 -17.68 1.74 15.32
N ASN A 161 -17.71 0.76 16.24
CA ASN A 161 -17.78 1.00 17.68
C ASN A 161 -16.42 0.94 18.40
N ASP A 162 -15.31 0.86 17.66
CA ASP A 162 -13.95 0.83 18.23
C ASP A 162 -13.61 2.21 18.83
N PRO A 163 -13.36 2.32 20.14
CA PRO A 163 -13.08 3.60 20.79
C PRO A 163 -11.73 4.22 20.39
N ASN A 164 -10.83 3.45 19.76
CA ASN A 164 -9.54 3.94 19.29
C ASN A 164 -9.54 4.34 17.81
N LEU A 165 -10.69 4.20 17.13
CA LEU A 165 -10.88 4.53 15.73
C LEU A 165 -11.51 5.92 15.59
N VAL A 166 -10.92 6.77 14.74
CA VAL A 166 -11.51 8.03 14.30
C VAL A 166 -11.76 7.95 12.80
N ILE A 167 -13.00 8.20 12.39
CA ILE A 167 -13.39 8.22 10.99
C ILE A 167 -13.50 9.67 10.53
N ILE A 168 -12.92 10.02 9.38
CA ILE A 168 -12.91 11.39 8.86
C ILE A 168 -13.45 11.44 7.43
N ASP A 169 -14.48 12.26 7.24
CA ASP A 169 -15.06 12.62 5.94
C ASP A 169 -14.34 13.86 5.39
N CYS A 170 -13.73 13.71 4.22
CA CYS A 170 -13.05 14.77 3.47
C CYS A 170 -13.74 15.07 2.12
N ARG A 171 -15.00 14.69 1.92
CA ARG A 171 -15.74 15.00 0.69
C ARG A 171 -15.74 16.50 0.43
N PHE A 172 -15.41 16.88 -0.81
CA PHE A 172 -15.25 18.28 -1.22
C PHE A 172 -15.47 18.45 -2.72
N ARG A 173 -15.80 19.66 -3.17
CA ARG A 173 -15.87 20.02 -4.59
C ARG A 173 -15.27 21.42 -4.78
N LEU A 174 -14.36 21.56 -5.73
CA LEU A 174 -13.67 22.83 -5.98
C LEU A 174 -14.60 23.92 -6.53
N ASN A 175 -15.68 23.54 -7.21
CA ASN A 175 -16.67 24.46 -7.79
C ASN A 175 -17.84 24.77 -6.86
N ASP A 176 -17.96 24.09 -5.72
CA ASP A 176 -18.96 24.32 -4.68
C ASP A 176 -18.37 23.88 -3.34
N THR A 177 -17.70 24.79 -2.63
CA THR A 177 -16.90 24.47 -1.45
C THR A 177 -17.75 23.98 -0.28
N GLU A 178 -19.00 24.44 -0.17
CA GLU A 178 -19.95 24.00 0.87
C GLU A 178 -20.63 22.66 0.56
N TRP A 179 -20.44 22.12 -0.65
CA TRP A 179 -21.07 20.88 -1.09
C TRP A 179 -20.78 19.72 -0.13
N GLY A 180 -19.50 19.56 0.25
CA GLY A 180 -19.04 18.47 1.11
C GLY A 180 -19.69 18.51 2.50
N ARG A 181 -19.69 19.70 3.12
CA ARG A 181 -20.34 19.93 4.41
C ARG A 181 -21.85 19.65 4.34
N THR A 182 -22.47 20.00 3.22
CA THR A 182 -23.89 19.75 2.97
C THR A 182 -24.18 18.26 2.84
N GLN A 183 -23.36 17.50 2.10
CA GLN A 183 -23.50 16.05 1.99
C GLN A 183 -23.27 15.36 3.32
N TYR A 184 -22.24 15.76 4.07
CA TYR A 184 -21.97 15.24 5.40
C TYR A 184 -23.18 15.38 6.33
N LYS A 185 -23.76 16.58 6.44
CA LYS A 185 -24.96 16.82 7.26
C LYS A 185 -26.17 16.00 6.83
N LYS A 186 -26.26 15.65 5.55
CA LYS A 186 -27.34 14.84 4.99
C LYS A 186 -27.15 13.35 5.30
N SER A 187 -25.94 12.83 5.11
CA SER A 187 -25.60 11.42 5.29
C SER A 187 -24.09 11.22 5.28
N HIS A 188 -23.57 10.53 6.29
CA HIS A 188 -22.17 10.15 6.42
C HIS A 188 -22.03 8.80 7.13
N ILE A 189 -20.82 8.23 7.10
CA ILE A 189 -20.48 7.01 7.84
C ILE A 189 -20.66 7.27 9.35
N PRO A 190 -21.37 6.40 10.11
CA PRO A 190 -21.60 6.60 11.54
C PRO A 190 -20.30 6.84 12.32
N GLY A 191 -20.31 7.89 13.16
CA GLY A 191 -19.14 8.29 13.94
C GLY A 191 -18.10 9.12 13.18
N ALA A 192 -18.30 9.41 11.88
CA ALA A 192 -17.35 10.22 11.12
C ALA A 192 -17.40 11.71 11.51
N HIS A 193 -16.23 12.34 11.53
CA HIS A 193 -16.06 13.79 11.64
C HIS A 193 -15.80 14.39 10.26
N TYR A 194 -16.35 15.57 9.98
CA TYR A 194 -16.07 16.28 8.74
C TYR A 194 -14.89 17.24 8.89
N LEU A 195 -13.94 17.20 7.94
CA LEU A 195 -12.89 18.21 7.80
C LEU A 195 -12.96 18.85 6.41
N HIS A 196 -13.08 20.18 6.39
CA HIS A 196 -13.22 20.98 5.18
C HIS A 196 -11.85 21.32 4.58
N LEU A 197 -11.71 21.19 3.26
CA LEU A 197 -10.42 21.41 2.58
C LEU A 197 -9.85 22.80 2.84
N ASP A 198 -10.67 23.85 2.71
CA ASP A 198 -10.20 25.24 2.81
C ASP A 198 -10.06 25.75 4.25
N GLU A 199 -10.78 25.16 5.20
CA GLU A 199 -10.86 25.68 6.58
C GLU A 199 -10.01 24.88 7.55
N ASP A 200 -9.95 23.55 7.36
CA ASP A 200 -9.25 22.62 8.26
C ASP A 200 -7.94 22.10 7.66
N LEU A 201 -7.90 21.87 6.34
CA LEU A 201 -6.76 21.23 5.66
C LEU A 201 -5.87 22.21 4.88
N SER A 202 -6.20 23.51 4.96
CA SER A 202 -5.48 24.58 4.29
C SER A 202 -5.44 25.86 5.13
N SER A 203 -4.46 26.72 4.85
CA SER A 203 -4.49 28.11 5.30
C SER A 203 -5.23 28.99 4.28
N PRO A 204 -5.67 30.21 4.67
CA PRO A 204 -6.28 31.13 3.73
C PRO A 204 -5.40 31.42 2.51
N LEU A 205 -6.03 31.51 1.33
CA LEU A 205 -5.38 31.89 0.08
C LEU A 205 -4.62 33.22 0.24
N GLN A 206 -3.38 33.24 -0.24
CA GLN A 206 -2.55 34.43 -0.34
C GLN A 206 -2.22 34.73 -1.81
N LYS A 207 -1.47 35.80 -2.06
CA LYS A 207 -1.01 36.16 -3.41
C LYS A 207 -0.13 35.05 -4.03
N HIS A 208 0.72 34.45 -3.19
CA HIS A 208 1.63 33.35 -3.52
C HIS A 208 1.45 32.21 -2.49
N GLY A 209 1.98 31.02 -2.76
CA GLY A 209 1.83 29.82 -1.92
C GLY A 209 0.71 28.88 -2.37
N GLY A 210 0.03 29.20 -3.48
CA GLY A 210 -1.01 28.38 -4.09
C GLY A 210 -2.39 28.55 -3.45
N ARG A 211 -3.42 27.98 -4.08
CA ARG A 211 -4.82 28.08 -3.60
C ARG A 211 -5.20 27.22 -2.41
N HIS A 212 -4.38 26.23 -2.05
CA HIS A 212 -4.55 25.42 -0.83
C HIS A 212 -3.22 25.34 -0.05
N PRO A 213 -2.71 26.47 0.48
CA PRO A 213 -1.49 26.48 1.28
C PRO A 213 -1.62 25.53 2.46
N LEU A 214 -0.50 24.98 2.94
CA LEU A 214 -0.52 24.11 4.12
C LEU A 214 -1.20 24.81 5.32
N PRO A 215 -1.96 24.06 6.14
CA PRO A 215 -2.67 24.65 7.27
C PRO A 215 -1.67 25.15 8.31
N ASP A 216 -2.04 26.24 8.99
CA ASP A 216 -1.30 26.75 10.13
C ASP A 216 -1.09 25.63 11.17
N PRO A 217 0.16 25.36 11.60
CA PRO A 217 0.47 24.24 12.48
C PRO A 217 -0.29 24.23 13.80
N GLU A 218 -0.54 25.40 14.39
CA GLU A 218 -1.27 25.51 15.65
C GLU A 218 -2.75 25.19 15.43
N LYS A 219 -3.36 25.75 14.37
CA LYS A 219 -4.76 25.47 14.02
C LYS A 219 -4.98 23.99 13.69
N PHE A 220 -4.12 23.40 12.86
CA PHE A 220 -4.24 21.99 12.48
C PHE A 220 -4.07 21.07 13.70
N THR A 221 -3.06 21.32 14.54
CA THR A 221 -2.85 20.59 15.80
C THR A 221 -4.04 20.72 16.75
N ALA A 222 -4.64 21.92 16.84
CA ALA A 222 -5.85 22.15 17.62
C ALA A 222 -7.05 21.37 17.07
N THR A 223 -7.20 21.26 15.75
CA THR A 223 -8.23 20.43 15.10
C THR A 223 -8.03 18.96 15.45
N LEU A 224 -6.83 18.40 15.28
CA LEU A 224 -6.55 17.00 15.65
C LEU A 224 -6.78 16.73 17.15
N THR A 225 -6.43 17.69 18.01
CA THR A 225 -6.68 17.63 19.46
C THR A 225 -8.18 17.59 19.79
N LYS A 226 -9.00 18.36 19.08
CA LYS A 226 -10.48 18.35 19.23
C LYS A 226 -11.09 17.03 18.81
N LEU A 227 -10.51 16.36 17.82
CA LEU A 227 -10.91 15.02 17.37
C LEU A 227 -10.44 13.90 18.31
N GLY A 228 -9.71 14.21 19.39
CA GLY A 228 -9.22 13.20 20.33
C GLY A 228 -8.08 12.34 19.80
N ILE A 229 -7.41 12.77 18.72
CA ILE A 229 -6.34 12.00 18.09
C ILE A 229 -5.07 12.04 18.95
N GLU A 230 -4.59 10.86 19.33
CA GLU A 230 -3.32 10.67 19.99
C GLU A 230 -2.29 10.08 19.02
N ARG A 231 -1.15 10.77 18.86
CA ARG A 231 -0.11 10.37 17.90
C ARG A 231 0.44 8.98 18.21
N GLY A 232 0.38 8.08 17.23
CA GLY A 232 0.90 6.71 17.34
C GLY A 232 0.00 5.72 18.09
N LYS A 233 -1.20 6.14 18.52
CA LYS A 233 -2.17 5.25 19.18
C LYS A 233 -3.51 5.21 18.47
N THR A 234 -4.09 6.37 18.19
CA THR A 234 -5.37 6.46 17.48
C THR A 234 -5.20 5.91 16.07
N GLU A 235 -6.14 5.10 15.62
CA GLU A 235 -6.26 4.72 14.22
C GLU A 235 -7.20 5.69 13.53
N ILE A 236 -6.83 6.14 12.33
CA ILE A 236 -7.64 7.06 11.54
C ILE A 236 -8.02 6.39 10.23
N VAL A 237 -9.32 6.38 9.93
CA VAL A 237 -9.84 6.00 8.62
C VAL A 237 -10.40 7.23 7.94
N ILE A 238 -9.84 7.58 6.79
CA ILE A 238 -10.25 8.77 6.02
C ILE A 238 -11.00 8.33 4.78
N TYR A 239 -12.02 9.06 4.38
CA TYR A 239 -12.68 8.82 3.10
C TYR A 239 -13.05 10.12 2.40
N ASP A 240 -13.20 10.01 1.09
CA ASP A 240 -13.91 10.96 0.25
C ASP A 240 -14.75 10.19 -0.76
N ASP A 241 -15.24 10.89 -1.78
CA ASP A 241 -16.03 10.36 -2.88
C ASP A 241 -15.42 10.74 -4.25
N LEU A 242 -14.12 11.02 -4.27
CA LEU A 242 -13.41 11.45 -5.47
C LEU A 242 -12.05 10.77 -5.57
N ARG A 243 -12.07 9.44 -5.51
CA ARG A 243 -10.90 8.59 -5.79
C ARG A 243 -9.68 8.99 -4.93
N PHE A 244 -9.93 9.28 -3.66
CA PHE A 244 -8.93 9.67 -2.65
C PHE A 244 -8.37 11.10 -2.79
N ALA A 245 -8.87 11.91 -3.72
CA ALA A 245 -8.32 13.25 -3.99
C ALA A 245 -8.12 14.10 -2.72
N PHE A 246 -9.08 14.10 -1.81
CA PHE A 246 -9.06 14.91 -0.58
C PHE A 246 -8.65 14.08 0.64
N ALA A 247 -9.03 12.80 0.67
CA ALA A 247 -8.60 11.87 1.70
C ALA A 247 -7.08 11.72 1.74
N ALA A 248 -6.43 11.62 0.57
CA ALA A 248 -4.98 11.54 0.45
C ALA A 248 -4.27 12.82 0.93
N ARG A 249 -4.91 13.99 0.77
CA ARG A 249 -4.37 15.25 1.32
C ARG A 249 -4.33 15.22 2.83
N LEU A 250 -5.40 14.79 3.50
CA LEU A 250 -5.38 14.64 4.96
C LEU A 250 -4.41 13.53 5.40
N TRP A 251 -4.38 12.40 4.69
CA TRP A 251 -3.43 11.31 4.95
C TRP A 251 -1.98 11.82 4.92
N TRP A 252 -1.61 12.58 3.88
CA TRP A 252 -0.29 13.17 3.76
C TRP A 252 -0.01 14.20 4.85
N LEU A 253 -0.99 15.04 5.23
CA LEU A 253 -0.83 15.98 6.35
C LEU A 253 -0.58 15.24 7.67
N LEU A 254 -1.35 14.21 7.99
CA LEU A 254 -1.15 13.41 9.20
C LEU A 254 0.26 12.80 9.23
N LYS A 255 0.70 12.24 8.09
CA LYS A 255 2.09 11.78 7.93
C LYS A 255 3.08 12.92 8.16
N PHE A 256 2.93 14.06 7.50
CA PHE A 256 3.80 15.23 7.65
C PHE A 256 3.92 15.67 9.12
N TYR A 257 2.85 15.56 9.91
CA TYR A 257 2.83 15.85 11.34
C TYR A 257 3.24 14.65 12.25
N GLY A 258 3.70 13.54 11.67
CA GLY A 258 4.29 12.39 12.37
C GLY A 258 3.29 11.33 12.84
N HIS A 259 2.07 11.33 12.31
CA HIS A 259 1.04 10.33 12.61
C HIS A 259 0.86 9.38 11.42
N HIS A 260 1.23 8.11 11.62
CA HIS A 260 1.29 7.11 10.54
C HIS A 260 0.18 6.05 10.59
N ASN A 261 -0.60 5.96 11.68
CA ASN A 261 -1.65 4.96 11.84
C ASN A 261 -2.94 5.41 11.13
N VAL A 262 -2.84 5.56 9.81
CA VAL A 262 -3.87 6.16 8.96
C VAL A 262 -4.09 5.28 7.74
N SER A 263 -5.34 4.94 7.49
CA SER A 263 -5.75 4.27 6.26
C SER A 263 -6.88 5.05 5.56
N ILE A 264 -7.04 4.83 4.27
CA ILE A 264 -8.11 5.40 3.46
C ILE A 264 -9.14 4.30 3.17
N LEU A 265 -10.43 4.64 3.23
CA LEU A 265 -11.49 3.72 2.85
C LEU A 265 -11.42 3.42 1.34
N ASN A 266 -11.11 2.17 0.99
CA ASN A 266 -10.97 1.74 -0.40
C ASN A 266 -12.34 1.78 -1.11
N GLY A 267 -12.44 2.49 -2.23
CA GLY A 267 -13.72 2.75 -2.90
C GLY A 267 -14.51 3.94 -2.33
N GLY A 268 -14.04 4.54 -1.23
CA GLY A 268 -14.62 5.74 -0.64
C GLY A 268 -16.07 5.59 -0.16
N TYR A 269 -16.77 6.72 -0.06
CA TYR A 269 -18.16 6.79 0.37
C TYR A 269 -19.11 6.03 -0.58
N ASP A 270 -18.84 6.06 -1.89
CA ASP A 270 -19.68 5.38 -2.89
C ASP A 270 -19.67 3.86 -2.69
N ALA A 271 -18.50 3.26 -2.38
CA ALA A 271 -18.42 1.84 -2.08
C ALA A 271 -19.15 1.47 -0.78
N TRP A 272 -19.07 2.34 0.24
CA TRP A 272 -19.83 2.17 1.48
C TRP A 272 -21.34 2.12 1.25
N GLU A 273 -21.87 3.08 0.47
CA GLU A 273 -23.28 3.11 0.11
C GLU A 273 -23.70 1.92 -0.75
N LYS A 274 -22.91 1.56 -1.77
CA LYS A 274 -23.20 0.41 -2.64
C LYS A 274 -23.23 -0.91 -1.88
N ALA A 275 -22.43 -1.06 -0.83
CA ALA A 275 -22.41 -2.22 0.05
C ALA A 275 -23.58 -2.24 1.06
N ASN A 276 -24.48 -1.25 1.02
CA ASN A 276 -25.64 -1.12 1.90
C ASN A 276 -25.31 -1.03 3.40
N TYR A 277 -24.13 -0.49 3.75
CA TYR A 277 -23.83 -0.19 5.14
C TYR A 277 -24.62 1.04 5.61
N GLN A 278 -24.89 1.08 6.92
CA GLN A 278 -25.66 2.17 7.51
C GLN A 278 -24.93 3.51 7.34
N CYS A 279 -25.70 4.54 7.04
CA CYS A 279 -25.28 5.94 7.08
C CYS A 279 -26.18 6.72 8.04
N THR A 280 -25.72 7.87 8.51
CA THR A 280 -26.44 8.70 9.47
C THR A 280 -26.27 10.19 9.16
N PRO A 281 -27.27 11.04 9.47
CA PRO A 281 -27.09 12.48 9.55
C PRO A 281 -26.62 12.94 10.95
N GLU A 282 -26.68 12.06 11.96
CA GLU A 282 -26.40 12.41 13.35
C GLU A 282 -24.92 12.72 13.56
N PRO A 283 -24.58 13.83 14.23
CA PRO A 283 -23.18 14.15 14.50
C PRO A 283 -22.52 13.07 15.38
N PRO A 284 -21.20 12.87 15.26
CA PRO A 284 -20.49 11.93 16.10
C PRO A 284 -20.59 12.31 17.58
N CYS A 285 -20.51 11.30 18.45
CA CYS A 285 -20.44 11.52 19.88
C CYS A 285 -19.26 12.43 20.25
N THR A 286 -19.42 13.21 21.31
CA THR A 286 -18.32 14.08 21.79
C THR A 286 -17.14 13.21 22.24
N ILE A 287 -15.99 13.37 21.58
CA ILE A 287 -14.77 12.66 21.92
C ILE A 287 -14.01 13.44 23.01
N LYS A 288 -13.34 12.70 23.91
CA LYS A 288 -12.43 13.31 24.87
C LYS A 288 -11.21 13.85 24.12
N LYS A 289 -11.00 15.16 24.20
CA LYS A 289 -9.82 15.82 23.62
C LYS A 289 -8.53 15.18 24.15
N GLN A 290 -7.59 14.94 23.25
CA GLN A 290 -6.26 14.44 23.56
C GLN A 290 -5.24 15.41 22.97
N PRO A 291 -4.25 15.90 23.76
CA PRO A 291 -3.24 16.78 23.21
C PRO A 291 -2.48 16.09 22.06
N PHE A 292 -2.66 16.59 20.84
CA PHE A 292 -1.87 16.14 19.72
C PHE A 292 -0.50 16.82 19.78
N LYS A 293 0.57 16.02 19.87
CA LYS A 293 1.95 16.53 19.78
C LYS A 293 2.38 16.36 18.33
N PRO A 294 2.67 17.42 17.57
CA PRO A 294 3.16 17.28 16.20
C PRO A 294 4.64 16.87 16.17
N GLN A 295 5.05 16.18 15.12
CA GLN A 295 6.45 15.99 14.71
C GLN A 295 6.52 16.26 13.21
N MET A 296 6.75 17.53 12.86
CA MET A 296 6.77 17.97 11.46
C MET A 296 8.00 17.43 10.72
N GLN A 297 7.77 16.86 9.53
CA GLN A 297 8.79 16.32 8.63
C GLN A 297 9.03 17.31 7.48
N LEU A 298 9.79 18.37 7.75
CA LEU A 298 10.05 19.47 6.80
C LEU A 298 10.78 19.01 5.53
N GLU A 299 11.52 17.91 5.62
CA GLU A 299 12.22 17.26 4.52
C GLU A 299 11.28 16.76 3.41
N LEU A 300 10.00 16.54 3.72
CA LEU A 300 8.98 16.11 2.75
C LEU A 300 8.48 17.27 1.88
N LEU A 301 8.92 18.50 2.14
CA LEU A 301 8.51 19.69 1.41
C LEU A 301 9.63 20.22 0.52
N ILE A 302 9.22 20.83 -0.58
CA ILE A 302 10.06 21.68 -1.41
C ILE A 302 9.26 22.94 -1.78
N ASN A 303 9.95 24.06 -1.94
CA ASN A 303 9.34 25.30 -2.36
C ASN A 303 9.81 25.70 -3.75
N ARG A 304 9.18 26.74 -4.31
CA ARG A 304 9.50 27.26 -5.65
C ARG A 304 10.96 27.67 -5.79
N ASP A 305 11.52 28.36 -4.81
CA ASP A 305 12.89 28.88 -4.88
C ASP A 305 13.92 27.75 -4.90
N ALA A 306 13.69 26.68 -4.14
CA ALA A 306 14.52 25.48 -4.17
C ALA A 306 14.43 24.74 -5.52
N LEU A 307 13.24 24.71 -6.14
CA LEU A 307 13.07 24.15 -7.49
C LEU A 307 13.79 24.98 -8.56
N LEU A 308 13.79 26.32 -8.43
CA LEU A 308 14.50 27.21 -9.35
C LEU A 308 16.02 27.18 -9.18
N ALA A 309 16.49 26.88 -7.97
CA ALA A 309 17.92 26.80 -7.65
C ALA A 309 18.51 25.40 -7.88
N ALA A 310 17.67 24.42 -8.25
CA ALA A 310 18.12 23.07 -8.51
C ALA A 310 19.06 23.03 -9.72
N GLU A 311 20.09 22.19 -9.64
CA GLU A 311 20.92 21.86 -10.81
C GLU A 311 20.13 20.91 -11.73
N ASP A 312 20.50 20.88 -13.01
CA ASP A 312 19.95 19.93 -13.98
C ASP A 312 20.07 18.49 -13.42
N ASP A 313 19.03 17.68 -13.62
CA ASP A 313 18.91 16.28 -13.16
C ASP A 313 18.88 16.05 -11.63
N GLN A 314 18.85 17.10 -10.79
CA GLN A 314 18.75 16.93 -9.34
C GLN A 314 17.41 16.28 -8.92
N TRP A 315 16.32 16.61 -9.61
CA TRP A 315 14.97 16.13 -9.28
C TRP A 315 14.22 15.71 -10.54
N VAL A 316 13.43 14.65 -10.44
CA VAL A 316 12.35 14.41 -11.41
C VAL A 316 11.08 15.06 -10.89
N VAL A 317 10.57 16.04 -11.63
CA VAL A 317 9.36 16.80 -11.25
C VAL A 317 8.15 16.19 -11.93
N LEU A 318 7.16 15.78 -11.14
CA LEU A 318 5.94 15.12 -11.60
C LEU A 318 4.71 16.02 -11.40
N ASP A 319 4.06 16.38 -12.51
CA ASP A 319 2.75 17.03 -12.53
C ASP A 319 1.65 15.98 -12.46
N CYS A 320 0.94 15.95 -11.34
CA CYS A 320 -0.11 14.97 -11.10
C CYS A 320 -1.46 15.37 -11.71
N ARG A 321 -1.58 16.50 -12.42
CA ARG A 321 -2.86 16.93 -13.04
C ARG A 321 -3.22 16.07 -14.25
N ASP A 322 -4.49 16.19 -14.67
CA ASP A 322 -4.94 15.63 -15.94
C ASP A 322 -4.11 16.19 -17.11
N ALA A 323 -3.86 15.35 -18.11
CA ALA A 323 -2.92 15.65 -19.19
C ALA A 323 -3.27 16.91 -20.00
N ALA A 324 -4.57 17.21 -20.17
CA ALA A 324 -5.01 18.43 -20.85
C ALA A 324 -4.64 19.71 -20.08
N ARG A 325 -4.66 19.67 -18.72
CA ARG A 325 -4.22 20.79 -17.89
C ARG A 325 -2.71 20.95 -17.92
N TYR A 326 -1.98 19.84 -17.86
CA TYR A 326 -0.52 19.83 -17.96
C TYR A 326 -0.04 20.40 -19.30
N ARG A 327 -0.66 20.01 -20.43
CA ARG A 327 -0.37 20.54 -21.77
C ARG A 327 -0.84 21.98 -22.00
N GLY A 328 -1.57 22.56 -21.05
CA GLY A 328 -2.10 23.92 -21.15
C GLY A 328 -3.29 24.08 -22.12
N GLU A 329 -3.95 22.98 -22.50
CA GLU A 329 -5.10 23.00 -23.41
C GLU A 329 -6.39 23.47 -22.71
N VAL A 330 -6.50 23.18 -21.42
CA VAL A 330 -7.64 23.53 -20.57
C VAL A 330 -7.12 23.93 -19.20
N GLU A 331 -7.51 25.09 -18.68
CA GLU A 331 -7.25 25.46 -17.28
C GLU A 331 -8.51 26.12 -16.68
N PRO A 332 -9.33 25.35 -15.95
CA PRO A 332 -10.61 25.85 -15.45
C PRO A 332 -10.49 26.56 -14.09
N ILE A 333 -9.32 26.55 -13.46
CA ILE A 333 -9.15 26.97 -12.06
C ILE A 333 -8.10 28.07 -11.93
N ASP A 334 -6.88 27.82 -12.42
CA ASP A 334 -5.74 28.72 -12.25
C ASP A 334 -5.71 29.79 -13.37
N PRO A 335 -5.16 30.99 -13.14
CA PRO A 335 -5.27 32.10 -14.09
C PRO A 335 -4.44 31.92 -15.37
N ILE A 336 -3.49 30.99 -15.39
CA ILE A 336 -2.57 30.74 -16.50
C ILE A 336 -2.49 29.23 -16.70
N ALA A 337 -2.62 28.77 -17.93
CA ALA A 337 -2.49 27.35 -18.28
C ALA A 337 -1.01 26.96 -18.50
N GLY A 338 -0.69 25.66 -18.39
CA GLY A 338 0.65 25.13 -18.62
C GLY A 338 1.19 24.32 -17.45
N CYS A 339 2.49 24.07 -17.44
CA CYS A 339 3.20 23.27 -16.43
C CYS A 339 4.56 23.88 -16.07
N ILE A 340 5.15 23.38 -14.99
CA ILE A 340 6.53 23.72 -14.62
C ILE A 340 7.45 23.21 -15.74
N PRO A 341 8.43 24.00 -16.22
CA PRO A 341 9.37 23.54 -17.24
C PRO A 341 9.97 22.18 -16.87
N GLU A 342 10.10 21.30 -17.87
CA GLU A 342 10.70 19.95 -17.76
C GLU A 342 9.95 18.95 -16.86
N ALA A 343 8.84 19.36 -16.24
CA ALA A 343 8.01 18.43 -15.48
C ALA A 343 7.44 17.33 -16.38
N MET A 344 7.42 16.10 -15.88
CA MET A 344 6.73 14.98 -16.53
C MET A 344 5.29 14.89 -16.02
N ASN A 345 4.36 14.38 -16.83
CA ASN A 345 2.97 14.25 -16.42
C ASN A 345 2.64 12.83 -15.94
N SER A 346 2.09 12.73 -14.73
CA SER A 346 1.60 11.47 -14.15
C SER A 346 0.21 11.69 -13.53
N PRO A 347 -0.88 11.64 -14.33
CA PRO A 347 -2.22 11.98 -13.84
C PRO A 347 -2.65 11.15 -12.62
N TRP A 348 -3.09 11.83 -11.57
CA TRP A 348 -3.42 11.20 -10.28
C TRP A 348 -4.49 10.12 -10.34
N LYS A 349 -5.36 10.19 -11.35
CA LYS A 349 -6.40 9.20 -11.62
C LYS A 349 -5.84 7.85 -12.08
N ALA A 350 -4.55 7.72 -12.37
CA ALA A 350 -3.99 6.45 -12.80
C ALA A 350 -3.90 5.41 -11.66
N VAL A 351 -3.91 5.83 -10.38
CA VAL A 351 -3.65 4.93 -9.23
C VAL A 351 -4.87 4.13 -8.76
N SER A 352 -6.06 4.45 -9.26
CA SER A 352 -7.32 3.81 -8.88
C SER A 352 -8.13 3.46 -10.13
N ASP A 353 -9.19 2.68 -9.98
CA ASP A 353 -10.18 2.48 -11.04
C ASP A 353 -11.23 3.61 -11.06
N GLU A 354 -12.15 3.56 -12.03
CA GLU A 354 -13.23 4.55 -12.17
C GLU A 354 -14.25 4.51 -11.02
N ASN A 355 -14.31 3.41 -10.27
CA ASN A 355 -15.17 3.26 -9.10
C ASN A 355 -14.50 3.74 -7.80
N GLY A 356 -13.24 4.21 -7.88
CA GLY A 356 -12.49 4.71 -6.73
C GLY A 356 -11.81 3.63 -5.90
N PHE A 357 -11.67 2.40 -6.40
CA PHE A 357 -10.85 1.39 -5.76
C PHE A 357 -9.39 1.57 -6.16
N ALA A 358 -8.47 1.45 -5.21
CA ALA A 358 -7.04 1.46 -5.48
C ALA A 358 -6.68 0.29 -6.42
N LEU A 359 -5.82 0.53 -7.41
CA LEU A 359 -5.34 -0.54 -8.26
C LEU A 359 -4.48 -1.54 -7.46
N PRO A 360 -4.44 -2.82 -7.86
CA PRO A 360 -3.56 -3.82 -7.25
C PRO A 360 -2.09 -3.37 -7.22
N PHE A 361 -1.32 -3.92 -6.29
CA PHE A 361 0.08 -3.54 -6.07
C PHE A 361 0.92 -3.60 -7.35
N GLU A 362 0.73 -4.65 -8.15
CA GLU A 362 1.45 -4.90 -9.40
C GLU A 362 1.17 -3.79 -10.41
N LYS A 363 -0.09 -3.35 -10.51
CA LYS A 363 -0.48 -2.23 -11.37
C LYS A 363 0.08 -0.91 -10.87
N GLN A 364 0.16 -0.71 -9.56
CA GLN A 364 0.85 0.46 -9.02
C GLN A 364 2.36 0.42 -9.33
N GLN A 365 3.00 -0.74 -9.27
CA GLN A 365 4.41 -0.87 -9.65
C GLN A 365 4.64 -0.55 -11.13
N GLU A 366 3.77 -1.04 -12.01
CA GLU A 366 3.83 -0.73 -13.45
C GLU A 366 3.76 0.79 -13.72
N LEU A 367 2.96 1.55 -12.96
CA LEU A 367 2.85 3.00 -13.11
C LEU A 367 4.18 3.74 -12.83
N TRP A 368 5.01 3.19 -11.94
CA TRP A 368 6.21 3.87 -11.45
C TRP A 368 7.51 3.21 -11.89
N GLN A 369 7.45 2.19 -12.77
CA GLN A 369 8.61 1.38 -13.16
C GLN A 369 9.76 2.17 -13.80
N GLU A 370 9.47 3.33 -14.39
CA GLU A 370 10.46 4.21 -15.02
C GLU A 370 11.25 5.05 -14.00
N TYR A 371 10.80 5.08 -12.74
CA TYR A 371 11.43 5.83 -11.66
C TYR A 371 12.08 4.85 -10.67
N PRO A 372 13.42 4.84 -10.54
CA PRO A 372 14.08 4.06 -9.50
C PRO A 372 13.58 4.43 -8.09
N LYS A 373 13.58 3.48 -7.15
CA LYS A 373 13.03 3.69 -5.79
C LYS A 373 13.78 4.77 -5.00
N GLU A 374 15.07 4.92 -5.29
CA GLU A 374 15.97 5.90 -4.68
C GLU A 374 15.97 7.26 -5.40
N GLN A 375 15.32 7.37 -6.57
CA GLN A 375 15.22 8.61 -7.33
C GLN A 375 14.53 9.68 -6.50
N GLU A 376 15.10 10.89 -6.50
CA GLU A 376 14.44 12.02 -5.85
C GLU A 376 13.29 12.53 -6.72
N LEU A 377 12.05 12.40 -6.23
CA LEU A 377 10.84 12.80 -6.95
C LEU A 377 10.18 14.01 -6.28
N VAL A 378 9.91 15.05 -7.06
CA VAL A 378 9.09 16.19 -6.63
C VAL A 378 7.69 16.08 -7.22
N LEU A 379 6.69 15.95 -6.37
CA LEU A 379 5.30 15.85 -6.74
C LEU A 379 4.60 17.20 -6.62
N TYR A 380 3.85 17.58 -7.65
CA TYR A 380 2.97 18.74 -7.59
C TYR A 380 1.70 18.49 -8.39
N CYS A 381 0.68 19.30 -8.16
CA CYS A 381 -0.51 19.31 -9.01
C CYS A 381 -0.98 20.76 -9.15
N GLY A 382 -2.28 21.02 -9.27
CA GLY A 382 -2.74 22.41 -9.25
C GLY A 382 -2.42 23.14 -7.93
N SER A 383 -2.53 22.47 -6.77
CA SER A 383 -2.41 23.12 -5.46
C SER A 383 -2.01 22.17 -4.33
N GLY A 384 -1.20 21.15 -4.63
CA GLY A 384 -0.68 20.20 -3.63
C GLY A 384 -1.72 19.28 -2.97
N VAL A 385 -2.90 19.10 -3.58
CA VAL A 385 -3.98 18.22 -3.06
C VAL A 385 -3.87 16.84 -3.72
N THR A 386 -4.21 16.72 -5.00
CA THR A 386 -4.18 15.43 -5.71
C THR A 386 -2.78 14.86 -5.93
N ALA A 387 -1.72 15.66 -5.74
CA ALA A 387 -0.35 15.15 -5.72
C ALA A 387 -0.11 14.14 -4.59
N CYS A 388 -0.84 14.28 -3.47
CA CYS A 388 -0.80 13.34 -2.35
C CYS A 388 -1.32 11.94 -2.74
N VAL A 389 -2.16 11.83 -3.77
CA VAL A 389 -2.63 10.53 -4.28
C VAL A 389 -1.49 9.77 -4.95
N ASN A 390 -0.69 10.44 -5.77
CA ASN A 390 0.51 9.83 -6.37
C ASN A 390 1.55 9.51 -5.31
N TRP A 391 1.74 10.41 -4.34
CA TRP A 391 2.61 10.16 -3.20
C TRP A 391 2.25 8.83 -2.52
N LEU A 392 0.98 8.63 -2.19
CA LEU A 392 0.48 7.41 -1.56
C LEU A 392 0.86 6.16 -2.38
N SER A 393 0.68 6.22 -3.70
CA SER A 393 0.99 5.09 -4.59
C SER A 393 2.50 4.81 -4.71
N LEU A 394 3.32 5.87 -4.78
CA LEU A 394 4.78 5.77 -4.76
C LEU A 394 5.28 5.15 -3.45
N GLU A 395 4.69 5.53 -2.32
CA GLU A 395 5.03 4.98 -1.00
C GLU A 395 4.62 3.50 -0.86
N ILE A 396 3.43 3.12 -1.36
CA ILE A 396 3.00 1.72 -1.43
C ILE A 396 4.02 0.87 -2.20
N THR A 397 4.56 1.41 -3.29
CA THR A 397 5.54 0.73 -4.16
C THR A 397 6.98 0.83 -3.67
N GLY A 398 7.21 1.49 -2.53
CA GLY A 398 8.49 1.52 -1.82
C GLY A 398 9.43 2.66 -2.22
N HIS A 399 8.93 3.69 -2.91
CA HIS A 399 9.69 4.92 -3.12
C HIS A 399 9.78 5.70 -1.81
N THR A 400 10.99 6.11 -1.44
CA THR A 400 11.23 6.74 -0.13
C THR A 400 11.66 8.20 -0.24
N ASN A 401 12.19 8.62 -1.39
CA ASN A 401 12.74 9.96 -1.59
C ASN A 401 11.76 10.88 -2.33
N LEU A 402 10.68 11.25 -1.63
CA LEU A 402 9.59 12.05 -2.17
C LEU A 402 9.58 13.45 -1.55
N LYS A 403 9.30 14.47 -2.37
CA LYS A 403 9.03 15.84 -1.93
C LYS A 403 7.74 16.38 -2.53
N LEU A 404 7.00 17.14 -1.75
CA LEU A 404 5.75 17.75 -2.16
C LEU A 404 5.98 19.24 -2.35
N TYR A 405 5.76 19.72 -3.57
CA TYR A 405 5.60 21.15 -3.81
C TYR A 405 4.14 21.54 -3.57
N ALA A 406 3.83 21.85 -2.31
CA ALA A 406 2.47 22.04 -1.83
C ALA A 406 1.73 23.19 -2.53
N GLY A 407 2.44 24.24 -2.96
CA GLY A 407 1.86 25.36 -3.69
C GLY A 407 1.35 24.98 -5.09
N GLY A 408 1.98 23.97 -5.70
CA GLY A 408 1.61 23.47 -7.01
C GLY A 408 1.69 24.51 -8.14
N TRP A 409 0.95 24.24 -9.21
CA TRP A 409 0.85 25.14 -10.36
C TRP A 409 0.28 26.50 -9.98
N SER A 410 -0.70 26.54 -9.08
CA SER A 410 -1.33 27.77 -8.59
C SER A 410 -0.31 28.72 -7.96
N ASP A 411 0.64 28.19 -7.19
CA ASP A 411 1.76 28.97 -6.67
C ASP A 411 2.70 29.37 -7.80
N TRP A 412 3.13 28.41 -8.63
CA TRP A 412 4.08 28.65 -9.71
C TRP A 412 3.64 29.77 -10.66
N CYS A 413 2.40 29.68 -11.15
CA CYS A 413 1.86 30.62 -12.12
C CYS A 413 1.54 31.99 -11.52
N SER A 414 1.41 32.10 -10.18
CA SER A 414 1.17 33.38 -9.52
C SER A 414 2.33 34.38 -9.63
N TYR A 415 3.52 33.89 -9.99
CA TYR A 415 4.71 34.70 -10.25
C TYR A 415 4.87 35.09 -11.73
N LEU A 416 4.07 34.53 -12.63
CA LEU A 416 4.14 34.83 -14.06
C LEU A 416 3.48 36.19 -14.36
N PRO A 417 4.01 36.97 -15.31
CA PRO A 417 3.41 38.23 -15.70
C PRO A 417 1.97 38.06 -16.21
N SER A 418 1.14 39.08 -16.00
CA SER A 418 -0.28 39.06 -16.37
C SER A 418 -0.54 38.93 -17.87
N GLU A 419 0.45 39.19 -18.72
CA GLU A 419 0.36 39.04 -20.18
C GLU A 419 0.31 37.58 -20.64
N TYR A 420 0.59 36.63 -19.75
CA TYR A 420 0.44 35.18 -19.98
C TYR A 420 -0.94 34.63 -19.57
N LYS A 421 -1.87 35.48 -19.12
CA LYS A 421 -3.24 35.10 -18.75
C LYS A 421 -4.15 34.84 -19.94
#